data_AF-A0A0B7C0T9-F1
#
_entry.id   AF-A0A0B7C0T9-F1
#
_cell.length_a   1.000
_cell.length_b   1.000
_cell.length_c   1.000
_cell.angle_alpha   90.00
_cell.angle_beta   90.00
_cell.angle_gamma   90.00
#
_symmetry.space_group_name_H-M   'P 1'
#
loop_
_entity.id
_entity.type
_entity.pdbx_description
1 polymer ?
#
loop_
_entity_poly.entity_id
_entity_poly.type
_entity_poly.pdbx_seq_one_letter_code
_entity_poly.pdbx_strand_id
1 'polypeptide(L)'
;SWQWTRFTILYENNDGLTRVQEVLKGSNEPPSQITIRKLELINNDYLVLLKDLKDRGEDKFIIDCSIKTIKPFLHAALKLKM
;
A
#
# COMPACT_ATOMS: atom_id res chain seq x y z
N SER A 1 -2.25 20.29 2.65
CA SER A 1 -1.92 19.21 1.68
C SER A 1 -0.72 18.46 2.22
N TRP A 2 -0.68 17.13 2.06
CA TRP A 2 0.39 16.27 2.57
C TRP A 2 1.72 16.38 1.80
N GLN A 3 1.73 17.06 0.64
CA GLN A 3 2.92 17.27 -0.21
C GLN A 3 3.68 15.98 -0.57
N TRP A 4 2.99 14.85 -0.66
CA TRP A 4 3.59 13.58 -1.07
C TRP A 4 3.83 13.57 -2.58
N THR A 5 5.11 13.52 -2.98
CA THR A 5 5.52 13.36 -4.39
C THR A 5 5.66 11.90 -4.79
N ARG A 6 5.86 11.01 -3.80
CA ARG A 6 5.94 9.55 -3.97
C ARG A 6 5.20 8.84 -2.84
N PHE A 7 4.45 7.80 -3.18
CA PHE A 7 3.81 6.91 -2.22
C PHE A 7 3.38 5.60 -2.88
N THR A 8 3.03 4.63 -2.04
CA THR A 8 2.60 3.30 -2.45
C THR A 8 1.16 3.03 -2.03
N ILE A 9 0.36 2.52 -2.95
CA ILE A 9 -1.01 2.07 -2.70
C ILE A 9 -1.00 0.54 -2.59
N LEU A 10 -1.41 0.02 -1.44
CA LEU A 10 -1.62 -1.39 -1.20
C LEU A 10 -3.12 -1.70 -1.31
N TYR A 11 -3.52 -2.58 -2.22
CA TYR A 11 -4.93 -2.97 -2.42
C TYR A 11 -5.18 -4.44 -2.06
N GLU A 12 -6.29 -4.72 -1.37
CA GLU A 12 -6.64 -6.08 -0.94
C GLU A 12 -7.24 -6.93 -2.07
N ASN A 13 -8.15 -6.37 -2.88
CA ASN A 13 -8.96 -7.11 -3.84
C ASN A 13 -9.14 -6.35 -5.16
N ASN A 14 -9.72 -7.01 -6.16
CA ASN A 14 -9.89 -6.44 -7.50
C ASN A 14 -10.76 -5.18 -7.50
N ASP A 15 -11.76 -5.10 -6.62
CA ASP A 15 -12.59 -3.90 -6.48
C ASP A 15 -11.78 -2.72 -5.97
N GLY A 16 -10.83 -2.96 -5.06
CA GLY A 16 -9.85 -1.97 -4.62
C GLY A 16 -8.94 -1.49 -5.75
N LEU A 17 -8.45 -2.41 -6.58
CA LEU A 17 -7.65 -2.03 -7.75
C LEU A 17 -8.45 -1.14 -8.72
N THR A 18 -9.71 -1.49 -9.01
CA THR A 18 -10.59 -0.68 -9.88
C THR A 18 -10.79 0.71 -9.30
N ARG A 19 -11.11 0.83 -8.00
CA ARG A 19 -11.28 2.11 -7.32
C ARG A 19 -10.02 2.96 -7.37
N VAL A 20 -8.84 2.37 -7.16
CA VAL A 20 -7.55 3.07 -7.28
C VAL A 20 -7.35 3.59 -8.70
N GLN A 21 -7.62 2.78 -9.72
CA GLN A 21 -7.48 3.20 -11.11
C GLN A 21 -8.42 4.36 -11.47
N GLU A 22 -9.65 4.36 -10.97
CA GLU A 22 -10.60 5.46 -11.17
C GLU A 22 -10.14 6.77 -10.51
N VAL A 23 -9.65 6.69 -9.27
CA VAL A 23 -9.10 7.85 -8.54
C VAL A 23 -7.91 8.46 -9.30
N LEU A 24 -7.04 7.63 -9.87
CA LEU A 24 -5.88 8.10 -10.62
C LEU A 24 -6.28 8.78 -11.94
N LYS A 25 -7.29 8.26 -12.65
CA LYS A 25 -7.83 8.86 -13.88
C LYS A 25 -8.46 10.24 -13.65
N GLY A 26 -9.02 10.47 -12.47
CA GLY A 26 -9.62 11.76 -12.10
C GLY A 26 -8.62 12.84 -11.69
N SER A 27 -7.34 12.51 -11.55
CA SER A 27 -6.30 13.49 -11.17
C SER A 27 -5.72 14.18 -12.40
N ASN A 28 -5.80 15.52 -12.45
CA ASN A 28 -5.20 16.32 -13.52
C ASN A 28 -3.65 16.34 -13.44
N GLU A 29 -3.10 16.13 -12.24
CA GLU A 29 -1.67 16.03 -11.97
C GLU A 29 -1.43 14.85 -11.02
N PRO A 30 -1.31 13.61 -11.54
CA PRO A 30 -0.94 12.50 -10.69
C PRO A 30 0.46 12.74 -10.09
N PRO A 31 0.68 12.37 -8.82
CA PRO A 31 2.01 12.37 -8.21
C PRO A 31 3.04 11.69 -9.12
N SER A 32 4.26 12.23 -9.15
CA SER A 32 5.30 11.81 -10.10
C SER A 32 5.73 10.36 -9.97
N GLN A 33 5.50 9.72 -8.81
CA GLN A 33 5.77 8.29 -8.64
C GLN A 33 4.77 7.62 -7.70
N ILE A 34 3.78 6.94 -8.30
CA ILE A 34 2.81 6.11 -7.58
C ILE A 34 3.15 4.65 -7.84
N THR A 35 3.35 3.88 -6.78
CA THR A 35 3.51 2.43 -6.87
C THR A 35 2.22 1.76 -6.43
N ILE A 36 1.67 0.85 -7.24
CA ILE A 36 0.44 0.11 -6.91
C ILE A 36 0.81 -1.35 -6.70
N ARG A 37 0.45 -1.92 -5.55
CA ARG A 37 0.79 -3.29 -5.16
C ARG A 37 -0.37 -4.01 -4.50
N LYS A 38 -0.49 -5.31 -4.75
CA LYS A 38 -1.45 -6.13 -4.05
C LYS A 38 -0.98 -6.39 -2.63
N LEU A 39 -1.90 -6.30 -1.69
CA LEU A 39 -1.72 -6.69 -0.30
C LEU A 39 -1.81 -8.22 -0.24
N GLU A 40 -0.70 -8.86 -0.52
CA GLU A 40 -0.58 -10.32 -0.63
C GLU A 40 0.02 -10.93 0.64
N LEU A 41 -0.59 -12.01 1.12
CA LEU A 41 -0.03 -12.86 2.16
C LEU A 41 0.88 -13.89 1.50
N ILE A 42 2.12 -13.97 1.99
CA ILE A 42 3.04 -15.05 1.61
C ILE A 42 3.24 -15.90 2.86
N ASN A 43 2.92 -17.19 2.77
CA ASN A 43 2.94 -18.12 3.90
C ASN A 43 2.11 -17.63 5.10
N ASN A 44 0.94 -17.03 4.83
CA ASN A 44 0.01 -16.51 5.84
C ASN A 44 0.57 -15.33 6.68
N ASP A 45 1.56 -14.59 6.16
CA ASP A 45 2.09 -13.36 6.79
C ASP A 45 2.36 -12.26 5.74
N TYR A 46 2.41 -11.01 6.20
CA TYR A 46 2.76 -9.81 5.43
C TYR A 46 4.25 -9.47 5.51
N LEU A 47 5.04 -10.18 6.32
CA LEU A 47 6.46 -9.87 6.53
C LEU A 47 7.29 -9.84 5.23
N VAL A 48 6.98 -10.69 4.25
CA VAL A 48 7.72 -10.72 2.98
C VAL A 48 7.45 -9.44 2.18
N LEU A 49 6.18 -9.07 2.03
CA LEU A 49 5.78 -7.82 1.37
C LEU A 49 6.41 -6.62 2.08
N LEU A 50 6.28 -6.53 3.40
CA LEU A 50 6.79 -5.41 4.19
C LEU A 50 8.32 -5.30 4.13
N LYS A 51 9.06 -6.42 4.13
CA LYS A 51 10.52 -6.40 3.93
C LYS A 51 10.90 -5.82 2.57
N ASP A 52 10.24 -6.25 1.49
CA ASP A 52 10.52 -5.70 0.16
C ASP A 52 10.18 -4.20 0.07
N LEU A 53 9.08 -3.74 0.70
CA LEU A 53 8.73 -2.32 0.79
C LEU A 53 9.80 -1.52 1.57
N LYS A 54 10.27 -2.07 2.69
CA LYS A 54 11.31 -1.47 3.52
C LYS A 54 12.65 -1.39 2.78
N ASP A 55 13.06 -2.46 2.12
CA ASP A 55 14.32 -2.54 1.37
C ASP A 55 14.34 -1.56 0.18
N ARG A 56 13.16 -1.23 -0.36
CA ARG A 56 12.96 -0.19 -1.39
C ARG A 56 12.90 1.24 -0.83
N GLY A 57 12.92 1.40 0.49
CA GLY A 57 12.82 2.70 1.15
C GLY A 57 11.44 3.36 1.01
N GLU A 58 10.37 2.57 0.84
CA GLU A 58 9.01 3.08 0.78
C GLU A 58 8.52 3.42 2.21
N ASP A 59 8.03 4.63 2.42
CA ASP A 59 7.67 5.16 3.76
C ASP A 59 6.27 5.81 3.82
N LYS A 60 5.60 5.96 2.67
CA LYS A 60 4.29 6.59 2.53
C LYS A 60 3.33 5.62 1.88
N PHE A 61 2.31 5.23 2.64
CA PHE A 61 1.38 4.18 2.24
C PHE A 61 -0.07 4.66 2.28
N ILE A 62 -0.83 4.28 1.26
CA ILE A 62 -2.29 4.24 1.28
C ILE A 62 -2.68 2.76 1.27
N ILE A 63 -3.49 2.34 2.24
CA ILE A 63 -3.87 0.93 2.39
C ILE A 63 -5.38 0.81 2.18
N ASP A 64 -5.77 0.28 1.02
CA ASP A 64 -7.15 -0.03 0.66
C ASP A 64 -7.46 -1.49 1.02
N CYS A 65 -7.91 -1.70 2.25
CA CYS A 65 -8.24 -3.02 2.79
C CYS A 65 -9.35 -2.98 3.84
N SER A 66 -9.90 -4.15 4.13
CA SER A 66 -10.86 -4.35 5.21
C SER A 66 -10.25 -4.17 6.61
N ILE A 67 -11.11 -3.87 7.60
CA ILE A 67 -10.72 -3.76 9.01
C ILE A 67 -10.11 -5.07 9.54
N LYS A 68 -10.53 -6.22 9.00
CA LYS A 68 -9.98 -7.52 9.39
C LYS A 68 -8.52 -7.67 8.97
N THR A 69 -8.15 -7.06 7.84
CA THR A 69 -6.83 -7.13 7.21
C THR A 69 -5.86 -6.07 7.75
N ILE A 70 -6.35 -4.86 8.06
CA ILE A 70 -5.47 -3.79 8.53
C ILE A 70 -4.79 -4.13 9.87
N LYS A 71 -5.49 -4.80 10.80
CA LYS A 71 -4.95 -5.12 12.12
C LYS A 71 -3.73 -6.07 12.09
N PRO A 72 -3.76 -7.23 11.39
CA PRO A 72 -2.57 -8.07 11.25
C PRO A 72 -1.47 -7.39 10.44
N PHE A 73 -1.83 -6.62 9.39
CA PHE A 73 -0.86 -5.87 8.59
C PHE A 73 -0.06 -4.87 9.43
N LEU A 74 -0.74 -4.03 10.23
CA LEU A 74 -0.09 -3.03 11.08
C LEU A 74 0.77 -3.68 12.18
N HIS A 75 0.35 -4.81 12.74
CA HIS A 75 1.19 -5.56 13.68
C HIS A 75 2.47 -6.09 13.02
N ALA A 76 2.39 -6.58 11.79
CA ALA A 76 3.56 -7.04 11.05
C ALA A 76 4.50 -5.86 10.71
N ALA A 77 3.97 -4.70 10.33
CA ALA A 77 4.74 -3.49 10.08
C ALA A 77 5.49 -3.02 11.34
N LEU A 78 4.80 -3.03 12.50
CA LEU A 78 5.40 -2.68 13.78
C LEU A 78 6.59 -3.59 14.15
N LYS A 79 6.49 -4.91 13.90
CA LYS A 79 7.60 -5.86 14.12
C LYS A 79 8.84 -5.51 13.29
N LEU A 80 8.65 -4.90 12.12
CA LEU A 80 9.72 -4.50 11.21
C LEU A 80 10.20 -3.06 11.41
N LYS A 81 9.59 -2.32 12.35
CA LYS A 81 9.87 -0.90 12.61
C LYS A 81 9.71 -0.03 11.36
N MET A 82 8.62 -0.25 10.64
CA MET A 82 8.15 0.59 9.53
C MET A 82 7.12 1.59 10.02
#